data_AF-A0A2S4HC06-F1
#
_entry.id   AF-A0A2S4HC06-F1
#
_cell.length_a   1.000
_cell.length_b   1.000
_cell.length_c   1.000
_cell.angle_alpha   90.00
_cell.angle_beta   90.00
_cell.angle_gamma   90.00
#
_symmetry.space_group_name_H-M   'P 1'
#
loop_
_entity.id
_entity.type
_entity.pdbx_description
1 polymer ?
#
loop_
_entity_poly.entity_id
_entity_poly.type
_entity_poly.pdbx_seq_one_letter_code
_entity_poly.pdbx_strand_id
1 'polypeptide(L)'
;MGTIPKGKPTTYEEKLLWYATAPRAATKPLCTVENKALVEGFGGTLRGHIVSLKGEHYRKPTRAEALNLARRFRQSCIDEAKKKGLLEA
;
A
#
# COMPACT_ATOMS: atom_id res chain seq x y z
N MET A 1 -21.74 -1.59 11.60
CA MET A 1 -21.39 -1.39 10.18
C MET A 1 -20.54 -0.14 10.03
N GLY A 2 -19.21 -0.29 10.00
CA GLY A 2 -18.29 0.85 9.77
C GLY A 2 -18.43 1.37 8.35
N THR A 3 -18.83 2.63 8.20
CA THR A 3 -18.98 3.28 6.90
C THR A 3 -17.59 3.51 6.30
N ILE A 4 -17.37 3.04 5.07
CA ILE A 4 -16.12 3.30 4.34
C ILE A 4 -16.13 4.78 3.95
N PRO A 5 -15.20 5.61 4.44
CA PRO A 5 -15.20 7.04 4.12
C PRO A 5 -15.03 7.23 2.61
N LYS A 6 -16.04 7.85 1.98
CA LYS A 6 -15.98 8.29 0.57
C LYS A 6 -15.12 9.55 0.51
N GLY A 7 -13.81 9.38 0.39
CA GLY A 7 -12.85 10.47 0.32
C GLY A 7 -11.40 10.02 0.44
N LYS A 8 -10.46 10.96 0.33
CA LYS A 8 -9.06 10.72 0.71
C LYS A 8 -9.02 10.69 2.24
N PRO A 9 -8.58 9.59 2.87
CA PRO A 9 -8.62 9.45 4.32
C PRO A 9 -7.72 10.48 5.01
N THR A 10 -8.26 11.15 6.01
CA THR A 10 -7.61 12.24 6.74
C THR A 10 -6.93 11.74 8.00
N THR A 11 -7.59 10.87 8.76
CA THR A 11 -7.03 10.29 9.98
C THR A 11 -6.24 9.02 9.68
N TYR A 12 -5.45 8.59 10.66
CA TYR A 12 -4.69 7.35 10.56
C TYR A 12 -5.60 6.11 10.47
N GLU A 13 -6.69 6.10 11.23
CA GLU A 13 -7.66 4.99 11.27
C GLU A 13 -8.45 4.88 9.97
N GLU A 14 -8.86 6.02 9.41
CA GLU A 14 -9.45 6.07 8.07
C GLU A 14 -8.48 5.55 7.01
N LYS A 15 -7.17 5.86 7.12
CA LYS A 15 -6.16 5.35 6.19
C LYS A 15 -6.04 3.83 6.28
N LEU A 16 -6.03 3.26 7.49
CA LEU A 16 -6.01 1.82 7.70
C LEU A 16 -7.21 1.15 7.01
N LEU A 17 -8.42 1.64 7.27
CA LEU A 17 -9.64 1.11 6.65
C LEU A 17 -9.63 1.27 5.12
N TRP A 18 -9.19 2.42 4.64
CA TRP A 18 -9.17 2.74 3.22
C TRP A 18 -8.24 1.82 2.42
N TYR A 19 -7.05 1.53 2.96
CA TYR A 19 -6.10 0.59 2.36
C TYR A 19 -6.50 -0.88 2.59
N ALA A 20 -7.02 -1.23 3.77
CA ALA A 20 -7.50 -2.58 4.08
C ALA A 20 -8.63 -3.01 3.12
N THR A 21 -9.55 -2.10 2.81
CA THR A 21 -10.68 -2.30 1.89
C THR A 21 -10.34 -2.04 0.42
N ALA A 22 -9.07 -1.86 0.06
CA ALA A 22 -8.68 -1.62 -1.33
C ALA A 22 -9.09 -2.80 -2.23
N PRO A 23 -9.82 -2.59 -3.35
CA PRO A 23 -10.39 -3.69 -4.13
C PRO A 23 -9.33 -4.56 -4.81
N ARG A 24 -8.21 -3.95 -5.22
CA ARG A 24 -7.10 -4.63 -5.89
C ARG A 24 -5.75 -4.05 -5.51
N ALA A 25 -4.75 -4.93 -5.48
CA ALA A 25 -3.34 -4.56 -5.52
C ALA A 25 -2.89 -4.50 -6.98
N ALA A 26 -2.13 -3.47 -7.33
CA ALA A 26 -1.58 -3.29 -8.66
C ALA A 26 -0.11 -2.87 -8.57
N THR A 27 0.56 -2.75 -9.72
CA THR A 27 1.94 -2.29 -9.79
C THR A 27 2.06 -1.12 -10.75
N LYS A 28 3.04 -0.25 -10.52
CA LYS A 28 3.37 0.87 -11.41
C LYS A 28 4.87 0.85 -11.70
N PRO A 29 5.31 0.99 -12.96
CA PRO A 29 6.74 1.15 -13.26
C PRO A 29 7.26 2.44 -12.63
N LEU A 30 8.46 2.37 -12.10
CA LEU A 30 9.19 3.47 -11.50
C LEU A 30 10.52 3.61 -12.22
N CYS A 31 10.82 4.83 -12.62
CA CYS A 31 12.10 5.21 -13.18
C CYS A 31 12.56 6.44 -12.40
N THR A 32 13.73 6.36 -11.79
CA THR A 32 14.31 7.46 -11.02
C THR A 32 15.80 7.51 -11.26
N VAL A 33 16.37 8.72 -11.29
CA VAL A 33 17.81 8.90 -11.39
C VAL A 33 18.39 8.90 -9.98
N GLU A 34 19.22 7.92 -9.67
CA GLU A 34 19.96 7.82 -8.40
C GLU A 34 21.45 7.75 -8.72
N ASN A 35 22.26 8.61 -8.10
CA ASN A 35 23.71 8.66 -8.28
C ASN A 35 24.17 8.70 -9.76
N LYS A 36 23.49 9.51 -10.59
CA LYS A 36 23.73 9.64 -12.04
C LYS A 36 23.44 8.37 -12.86
N ALA A 37 22.86 7.34 -12.26
CA ALA A 37 22.37 6.15 -12.95
C ALA A 37 20.84 6.17 -13.01
N LEU A 38 20.29 5.70 -14.14
CA LEU A 38 18.85 5.49 -14.29
C LEU A 38 18.51 4.15 -13.65
N VAL A 39 17.74 4.18 -12.56
CA VAL A 39 17.31 3.00 -11.83
C VAL A 39 15.85 2.73 -12.13
N GLU A 40 15.61 1.58 -12.76
CA GLU A 40 14.27 1.09 -13.06
C GLU A 40 13.76 0.15 -11.96
N GLY A 41 12.45 0.08 -11.82
CA GLY A 41 11.81 -0.89 -10.95
C GLY A 41 10.30 -0.73 -10.96
N PHE A 42 9.66 -1.33 -9.97
CA PHE A 42 8.21 -1.35 -9.83
C PHE A 42 7.81 -0.94 -8.41
N GLY A 43 6.79 -0.11 -8.30
CA GLY A 43 6.14 0.23 -7.04
C GLY A 43 4.86 -0.56 -6.87
N GLY A 44 4.66 -1.11 -5.68
CA GLY A 44 3.37 -1.68 -5.29
C GLY A 44 2.34 -0.57 -5.07
N THR A 45 1.12 -0.74 -5.59
CA THR A 45 0.07 0.28 -5.48
C THR A 45 -1.24 -0.26 -4.94
N LEU A 46 -1.90 0.55 -4.12
CA LEU A 46 -3.27 0.36 -3.64
C LEU A 46 -4.07 1.62 -3.92
N ARG A 47 -5.24 1.48 -4.56
CA ARG A 47 -6.10 2.61 -4.98
C ARG A 47 -5.35 3.69 -5.78
N GLY A 48 -4.33 3.31 -6.55
CA GLY A 48 -3.51 4.21 -7.35
C GLY A 48 -2.34 4.90 -6.61
N HIS A 49 -2.20 4.69 -5.30
CA HIS A 49 -1.09 5.22 -4.51
C HIS A 49 0.00 4.18 -4.32
N ILE A 50 1.26 4.61 -4.45
CA ILE A 50 2.42 3.78 -4.11
C ILE A 50 2.45 3.58 -2.60
N VAL A 51 2.60 2.34 -2.18
CA VAL A 51 2.67 1.95 -0.78
C VAL A 51 4.03 1.36 -0.44
N SER A 52 4.39 1.41 0.84
CA SER A 52 5.64 0.86 1.36
C SER A 52 5.47 0.44 2.81
N LEU A 53 6.11 -0.65 3.20
CA LEU A 53 6.18 -1.06 4.60
C LEU A 53 7.32 -0.32 5.31
N LYS A 54 7.19 -0.13 6.62
CA LYS A 54 8.25 0.47 7.44
C LYS A 54 9.50 -0.41 7.35
N GLY A 55 10.63 0.20 6.97
CA GLY A 55 11.91 -0.52 6.81
C GLY A 55 12.08 -1.26 5.49
N GLU A 56 11.14 -1.16 4.55
CA GLU A 56 11.23 -1.79 3.24
C GLU A 56 11.14 -0.75 2.12
N HIS A 57 12.06 -0.82 1.15
CA HIS A 57 12.06 0.12 0.04
C HIS A 57 10.81 -0.04 -0.84
N TYR A 58 10.18 1.08 -1.22
CA TYR A 58 8.94 1.11 -2.01
C TYR A 58 9.13 0.60 -3.44
N ARG A 59 10.35 0.78 -3.99
CA ARG A 59 10.75 0.29 -5.31
C ARG A 59 11.29 -1.13 -5.19
N LYS A 60 10.78 -2.03 -6.05
CA LYS A 60 11.23 -3.41 -6.19
C LYS A 60 11.76 -3.69 -7.59
N PRO A 61 12.73 -4.60 -7.75
CA PRO A 61 13.28 -4.96 -9.06
C PRO A 61 12.24 -5.63 -9.97
N THR A 62 11.29 -6.38 -9.41
CA THR A 62 10.30 -7.13 -10.19
C THR A 62 8.86 -6.71 -9.90
N ARG A 63 7.98 -6.89 -10.90
CA ARG A 63 6.52 -6.69 -10.74
C ARG A 63 5.95 -7.61 -9.66
N ALA A 64 6.41 -8.84 -9.58
CA ALA A 64 5.94 -9.82 -8.60
C ALA A 64 6.24 -9.35 -7.17
N GLU A 65 7.45 -8.86 -6.90
CA GLU A 65 7.81 -8.32 -5.59
C GLU A 65 7.05 -7.04 -5.25
N ALA A 66 6.87 -6.13 -6.21
CA ALA A 66 6.06 -4.92 -6.02
C ALA A 66 4.61 -5.26 -5.67
N LEU A 67 4.03 -6.26 -6.35
CA LEU A 67 2.68 -6.73 -6.08
C LEU A 67 2.59 -7.39 -4.70
N ASN A 68 3.59 -8.20 -4.33
CA ASN A 68 3.64 -8.82 -3.02
C ASN A 68 3.75 -7.78 -1.90
N LEU A 69 4.57 -6.74 -2.09
CA LEU A 69 4.67 -5.62 -1.16
C LEU A 69 3.32 -4.90 -0.99
N ALA A 70 2.58 -4.64 -2.07
CA ALA A 70 1.25 -4.06 -1.98
C ALA A 70 0.25 -4.96 -1.22
N ARG A 71 0.31 -6.27 -1.43
CA ARG A 71 -0.51 -7.25 -0.71
C ARG A 71 -0.16 -7.30 0.78
N ARG A 72 1.13 -7.34 1.12
CA ARG A 72 1.63 -7.33 2.50
C ARG A 72 1.27 -6.04 3.22
N PHE A 73 1.38 -4.89 2.53
CA PHE A 73 0.94 -3.61 3.08
C PHE A 73 -0.56 -3.63 3.39
N ARG A 74 -1.39 -4.12 2.45
CA ARG A 74 -2.82 -4.27 2.67
C ARG A 74 -3.11 -5.18 3.87
N GLN A 75 -2.42 -6.30 3.99
CA GLN A 75 -2.57 -7.23 5.12
C GLN A 75 -2.19 -6.56 6.44
N SER A 76 -1.08 -5.81 6.48
CA SER A 76 -0.68 -5.03 7.65
C SER A 76 -1.77 -4.04 8.06
N CYS A 77 -2.43 -3.37 7.11
CA CYS A 77 -3.56 -2.48 7.42
C CYS A 77 -4.77 -3.24 7.97
N ILE A 78 -5.08 -4.44 7.44
CA ILE A 78 -6.17 -5.30 7.95
C ILE A 78 -5.86 -5.72 9.39
N ASP A 79 -4.65 -6.23 9.64
CA ASP A 79 -4.24 -6.73 10.96
C ASP A 79 -4.27 -5.62 12.00
N GLU A 80 -3.80 -4.42 11.63
CA GLU A 80 -3.81 -3.27 12.54
C GLU A 80 -5.23 -2.72 12.75
N ALA A 81 -6.06 -2.68 11.72
CA ALA A 81 -7.46 -2.28 11.85
C ALA A 81 -8.25 -3.25 12.74
N LYS A 82 -8.01 -4.57 12.62
CA LYS A 82 -8.58 -5.58 13.52
C LYS A 82 -8.12 -5.38 14.96
N LYS A 83 -6.82 -5.16 15.19
CA LYS A 83 -6.27 -4.86 16.54
C LYS A 83 -6.90 -3.63 17.18
N LYS A 84 -7.27 -2.63 16.38
CA LYS A 84 -7.94 -1.41 16.84
C LYS A 84 -9.47 -1.52 16.93
N GLY A 85 -10.06 -2.68 16.60
CA GLY A 85 -11.51 -2.86 16.59
C GLY A 85 -12.24 -2.11 15.47
N LEU A 86 -11.53 -1.67 14.44
CA LEU A 86 -12.09 -0.94 13.29
C LEU A 86 -12.68 -1.88 12.23
N LEU A 87 -12.23 -3.13 12.20
CA LEU A 87 -12.68 -4.19 11.30
C LEU A 87 -13.09 -5.40 12.14
N GLU A 88 -14.24 -6.00 11.81
CA GLU A 88 -14.65 -7.27 12.41
C GLU A 88 -13.66 -8.39 12.04
N ALA A 89 -13.46 -9.32 12.97
CA ALA A 89 -12.45 -10.37 12.91
C ALA A 89 -12.76 -11.41 11.84
#